data_AF-A0A920QX71-F1
#
_entry.id   AF-A0A920QX71-F1
#
_cell.length_a   1.000
_cell.length_b   1.000
_cell.length_c   1.000
_cell.angle_alpha   90.00
_cell.angle_beta   90.00
_cell.angle_gamma   90.00
#
_symmetry.space_group_name_H-M   'P 1'
#
loop_
_entity.id
_entity.type
_entity.pdbx_description
1 polymer ?
#
loop_
_entity_poly.entity_id
_entity_poly.type
_entity_poly.pdbx_seq_one_letter_code
_entity_poly.pdbx_strand_id
1 'polypeptide(L)'
;MPLLYALRDELGLNNPLFGCGLAQCGACTVLMDGQPTRAPCVVPVAAATGKLQTLNGIRLPISPILCSKLLSTSKSFCGYCVNGWIMYSVALRETATRLQRMRRFVRSLRD
;
A
#
# COMPACT_ATOMS: atom_id res chain seq x y z
N MET A 1 4.67 20.88 4.26
CA MET A 1 3.45 20.08 4.53
C MET A 1 3.75 18.60 4.38
N PRO A 2 3.33 17.75 5.34
CA PRO A 2 3.34 16.29 5.19
C PRO A 2 2.56 15.80 3.97
N LEU A 3 3.06 14.74 3.32
CA LEU A 3 2.47 14.14 2.13
C LEU A 3 1.01 13.72 2.36
N LEU A 4 0.69 13.21 3.55
CA LEU A 4 -0.67 12.79 3.89
C LEU A 4 -1.70 13.91 3.71
N TYR A 5 -1.39 15.14 4.14
CA TYR A 5 -2.31 16.27 4.01
C TYR A 5 -2.45 16.71 2.56
N ALA A 6 -1.36 16.72 1.78
CA ALA A 6 -1.44 16.95 0.34
C ALA A 6 -2.34 15.91 -0.35
N LEU A 7 -2.21 14.62 0.00
CA LEU A 7 -3.04 13.57 -0.58
C LEU A 7 -4.52 13.70 -0.22
N ARG A 8 -4.84 14.02 1.04
CA ARG A 8 -6.22 14.05 1.54
C ARG A 8 -6.91 15.37 1.22
N ASP A 9 -6.28 16.48 1.57
CA ASP A 9 -6.91 17.80 1.63
C ASP A 9 -6.87 18.47 0.24
N GLU A 10 -5.74 18.35 -0.47
CA GLU A 10 -5.58 18.96 -1.80
C GLU A 10 -6.07 18.03 -2.93
N LEU A 11 -5.82 16.71 -2.81
CA LEU A 11 -6.12 15.73 -3.87
C LEU A 11 -7.37 14.87 -3.59
N GLY A 12 -8.02 15.00 -2.43
CA GLY A 12 -9.23 14.25 -2.09
C GLY A 12 -9.04 12.74 -1.94
N LEU A 13 -7.80 12.25 -1.86
CA LEU A 13 -7.48 10.83 -1.73
C LEU A 13 -7.58 10.42 -0.25
N ASN A 14 -8.78 10.04 0.17
CA ASN A 14 -9.12 9.83 1.59
C ASN A 14 -8.73 8.45 2.18
N ASN A 15 -8.23 7.51 1.38
CA ASN A 15 -7.90 6.17 1.84
C ASN A 15 -6.62 6.06 2.69
N PRO A 16 -5.55 6.84 2.43
CA PRO A 16 -4.51 7.06 3.43
C PRO A 16 -5.12 7.75 4.65
N LEU A 17 -5.19 7.04 5.78
CA LEU A 17 -5.86 7.52 6.99
C LEU A 17 -4.87 8.12 8.00
N PHE A 18 -5.26 9.20 8.66
CA PHE A 18 -4.50 9.79 9.77
C PHE A 18 -4.71 8.97 11.05
N GLY A 19 -3.80 8.02 11.34
CA GLY A 19 -3.86 7.24 12.57
C GLY A 19 -3.15 7.89 13.74
N CYS A 20 -1.81 7.82 13.76
CA CYS A 20 -1.00 8.25 14.91
C CYS A 20 -0.22 9.56 14.70
N GLY A 21 -0.03 10.05 13.47
CA GLY A 21 0.84 11.20 13.17
C GLY A 21 2.36 10.97 13.39
N LEU A 22 2.77 9.81 13.92
CA LEU A 22 4.15 9.50 14.33
C LEU A 22 4.82 8.37 13.53
N ALA A 23 4.29 8.01 12.35
CA ALA A 23 4.78 6.90 11.51
C ALA A 23 4.78 5.48 12.15
N GLN A 24 4.03 5.25 13.24
CA GLN A 24 4.01 3.97 13.94
C GLN A 24 2.93 3.00 13.40
N CYS A 25 1.67 3.46 13.31
CA CYS A 25 0.52 2.59 13.01
C CYS A 25 0.43 2.11 11.55
N GLY A 26 1.02 2.85 10.60
CA GLY A 26 0.95 2.53 9.17
C GLY A 26 -0.43 2.73 8.50
N ALA A 27 -1.43 3.31 9.17
CA ALA A 27 -2.75 3.58 8.58
C ALA A 27 -2.67 4.50 7.35
N CYS A 28 -1.70 5.42 7.32
CA CYS A 28 -1.46 6.34 6.21
C CYS A 28 -0.61 5.75 5.07
N THR A 29 -0.32 4.44 5.06
CA THR A 29 0.61 3.85 4.07
C THR A 29 0.17 4.11 2.64
N VAL A 30 1.15 4.42 1.77
CA VAL A 30 1.01 4.50 0.31
C VAL A 30 2.13 3.69 -0.34
N LEU A 31 2.06 3.45 -1.66
CA LEU A 31 3.18 2.93 -2.41
C LEU A 31 3.93 4.07 -3.10
N MET A 32 5.24 4.09 -2.96
CA MET A 32 6.16 4.96 -3.70
C MET A 32 7.07 4.04 -4.52
N ASP A 33 6.97 4.13 -5.84
CA ASP A 33 7.68 3.25 -6.78
C ASP A 33 7.51 1.74 -6.45
N GLY A 34 6.29 1.39 -6.03
CA GLY A 34 5.92 0.03 -5.66
C GLY A 34 6.36 -0.41 -4.26
N GLN A 35 7.09 0.42 -3.51
CA GLN A 35 7.48 0.15 -2.12
C GLN A 35 6.53 0.80 -1.12
N PRO A 36 6.17 0.11 -0.01
CA PRO A 36 5.26 0.65 0.99
C PRO A 36 5.97 1.71 1.85
N THR A 37 5.48 2.95 1.77
CA THR A 37 5.91 4.05 2.64
C THR A 37 4.95 4.16 3.82
N ARG A 38 5.39 3.83 5.04
CA ARG A 38 4.57 3.88 6.28
C ARG A 38 4.35 5.28 6.84
N ALA A 39 5.18 6.22 6.41
CA ALA A 39 5.34 7.54 7.01
C ALA A 39 4.73 8.74 6.25
N PRO A 40 3.73 8.65 5.35
CA PRO A 40 3.17 9.83 4.68
C PRO A 40 2.71 10.95 5.63
N CYS A 41 2.34 10.62 6.86
CA CYS A 41 1.99 11.59 7.91
C CYS A 41 3.16 12.47 8.40
N VAL A 42 4.42 12.09 8.15
CA VAL A 42 5.62 12.85 8.56
C VAL A 42 6.58 13.13 7.40
N VAL A 43 6.48 12.40 6.28
CA VAL A 43 7.28 12.64 5.07
C VAL A 43 6.83 13.97 4.44
N PRO A 44 7.74 14.94 4.24
CA PRO A 44 7.41 16.17 3.51
C PRO A 44 6.99 15.85 2.06
N VAL A 45 5.98 16.53 1.54
CA VAL A 45 5.53 16.35 0.15
C VAL A 45 6.66 16.56 -0.87
N ALA A 46 7.58 17.49 -0.60
CA ALA A 46 8.75 17.75 -1.44
C ALA A 46 9.74 16.57 -1.53
N ALA A 47 9.74 15.67 -0.53
CA ALA A 47 10.56 14.47 -0.53
C ALA A 47 9.87 13.28 -1.23
N ALA A 48 8.60 13.41 -1.60
CA ALA A 48 7.85 12.37 -2.27
C ALA A 48 8.10 12.39 -3.78
N THR A 49 9.24 11.86 -4.19
CA THR A 49 9.64 11.74 -5.60
C THR A 49 9.20 10.40 -6.17
N GLY A 50 8.90 10.36 -7.47
CA GLY A 50 8.55 9.12 -8.16
C GLY A 50 7.04 8.84 -8.21
N LYS A 51 6.68 7.60 -8.52
CA LYS A 51 5.28 7.21 -8.72
C LYS A 51 4.62 6.92 -7.38
N LEU A 52 3.70 7.78 -6.98
CA LEU A 52 2.81 7.54 -5.85
C LEU A 52 1.57 6.75 -6.28
N GLN A 53 1.22 5.73 -5.50
CA GLN A 53 -0.04 5.01 -5.64
C GLN A 53 -0.73 4.88 -4.29
N THR A 54 -1.99 5.28 -4.24
CA THR A 54 -2.90 5.05 -3.10
C THR A 54 -3.80 3.86 -3.40
N LEU A 55 -4.69 3.52 -2.45
CA LEU A 55 -5.66 2.44 -2.63
C LEU A 55 -6.48 2.58 -3.92
N ASN A 56 -6.87 3.81 -4.30
CA ASN A 56 -7.65 4.09 -5.51
C ASN A 56 -6.88 3.77 -6.79
N GLY A 57 -5.54 3.82 -6.76
CA GLY A 57 -4.68 3.54 -7.90
C GLY A 57 -4.33 2.05 -8.09
N ILE A 58 -4.76 1.18 -7.16
CA ILE A 58 -4.48 -0.25 -7.22
C ILE A 58 -5.52 -0.92 -8.13
N ARG A 59 -5.07 -1.38 -9.31
CA ARG A 59 -5.89 -2.11 -10.28
C ARG A 59 -5.90 -3.64 -10.07
N LEU A 60 -5.46 -4.10 -8.90
CA LEU A 60 -5.40 -5.53 -8.63
C LEU A 60 -6.81 -6.05 -8.27
N PRO A 61 -7.19 -7.26 -8.71
CA PRO A 61 -8.39 -7.94 -8.22
C PRO A 61 -8.31 -8.26 -6.71
N ILE A 62 -7.17 -7.96 -6.08
CA ILE A 62 -6.95 -7.98 -4.64
C ILE A 62 -7.79 -6.95 -3.91
N SER A 63 -8.04 -5.75 -4.47
CA SER A 63 -8.85 -4.77 -3.74
C SER A 63 -10.22 -5.37 -3.36
N PRO A 64 -10.97 -6.00 -4.27
CA PRO A 64 -12.23 -6.65 -3.91
C PRO A 64 -12.03 -8.00 -3.21
N ILE A 65 -11.11 -8.87 -3.66
CA ILE A 65 -10.97 -10.24 -3.13
C ILE A 65 -10.30 -10.26 -1.75
N LEU A 66 -9.29 -9.42 -1.52
CA LEU A 66 -8.65 -9.32 -0.21
C LEU A 66 -9.55 -8.57 0.76
N CYS A 67 -10.24 -7.50 0.35
CA CYS A 67 -11.27 -6.89 1.19
C CYS A 67 -12.39 -7.89 1.50
N SER A 68 -12.92 -8.61 0.51
CA SER A 68 -13.99 -9.57 0.75
C SER A 68 -13.54 -10.72 1.63
N LYS A 69 -12.30 -11.20 1.48
CA LYS A 69 -11.74 -12.29 2.31
C LYS A 69 -11.40 -11.82 3.72
N LEU A 70 -10.91 -10.59 3.90
CA LEU A 70 -10.72 -9.94 5.19
C LEU A 70 -12.06 -9.74 5.90
N LEU A 71 -13.07 -9.25 5.19
CA LEU A 71 -14.42 -9.02 5.71
C LEU A 71 -15.17 -10.33 5.99
N SER A 72 -14.99 -11.36 5.17
CA SER A 72 -15.65 -12.66 5.33
C SER A 72 -15.08 -13.49 6.48
N THR A 73 -13.87 -13.17 6.97
CA THR A 73 -13.19 -13.94 8.02
C THR A 73 -13.29 -13.31 9.41
N SER A 74 -13.99 -12.18 9.57
CA SER A 74 -13.99 -11.38 10.80
C SER A 74 -15.42 -11.12 11.30
N LYS A 75 -15.84 -11.53 12.51
CA LYS A 75 -15.49 -10.90 13.80
C LYS A 75 -15.25 -9.40 13.65
N SER A 76 -16.32 -8.61 13.81
CA SER A 76 -16.39 -7.15 13.66
C SER A 76 -15.09 -6.40 14.03
N PHE A 77 -14.43 -5.78 13.05
CA PHE A 77 -13.31 -4.84 13.26
C PHE A 77 -13.63 -3.47 12.64
N CYS A 78 -13.05 -2.40 13.17
CA CYS A 78 -13.36 -1.01 12.78
C CYS A 78 -12.81 -0.58 11.40
N GLY A 79 -11.93 -1.36 10.80
CA GLY A 79 -11.44 -1.16 9.44
C GLY A 79 -10.34 -0.11 9.28
N TYR A 80 -9.98 0.61 10.35
CA TYR A 80 -9.07 1.76 10.26
C TYR A 80 -7.66 1.40 9.75
N CYS A 81 -7.15 0.22 10.12
CA CYS A 81 -5.82 -0.24 9.70
C CYS A 81 -5.81 -0.93 8.33
N VAL A 82 -6.98 -1.11 7.69
CA VAL A 82 -7.12 -1.92 6.46
C VAL A 82 -6.34 -1.31 5.29
N ASN A 83 -6.32 0.02 5.15
CA ASN A 83 -5.49 0.68 4.12
C ASN A 83 -4.03 0.22 4.22
N GLY A 84 -3.43 0.28 5.42
CA GLY A 84 -2.06 -0.17 5.66
C GLY A 84 -1.85 -1.63 5.24
N TRP A 85 -2.72 -2.54 5.68
CA TRP A 85 -2.63 -3.96 5.34
C TRP A 85 -2.72 -4.22 3.84
N ILE A 86 -3.61 -3.55 3.13
CA ILE A 86 -3.75 -3.73 1.68
C ILE A 86 -2.50 -3.24 0.95
N MET A 87 -2.00 -2.04 1.28
CA MET A 87 -0.81 -1.49 0.61
C MET A 87 0.41 -2.40 0.78
N TYR A 88 0.61 -2.95 1.98
CA TYR A 88 1.63 -3.96 2.25
C TYR A 88 1.42 -5.25 1.47
N SER A 89 0.19 -5.76 1.43
CA SER A 89 -0.16 -6.99 0.72
C SER A 89 0.13 -6.86 -0.79
N VAL A 90 -0.15 -5.69 -1.36
CA VAL A 90 0.16 -5.39 -2.76
C VAL A 90 1.67 -5.39 -3.00
N ALA A 91 2.44 -4.66 -2.19
CA ALA A 91 3.90 -4.63 -2.32
C ALA A 91 4.52 -6.03 -2.19
N LEU A 92 4.05 -6.83 -1.23
CA LEU A 92 4.53 -8.18 -1.01
C LEU A 92 4.24 -9.08 -2.23
N ARG A 93 3.03 -9.00 -2.80
CA ARG A 93 2.68 -9.78 -3.99
C ARG A 93 3.53 -9.42 -5.20
N GLU A 94 3.75 -8.14 -5.46
CA GLU A 94 4.57 -7.70 -6.59
C GLU A 94 6.00 -8.27 -6.46
N THR A 95 6.55 -8.19 -5.23
CA THR A 95 7.87 -8.77 -4.91
C THR A 95 7.89 -10.29 -5.11
N ALA A 96 6.88 -11.01 -4.59
CA ALA A 96 6.76 -12.46 -4.75
C ALA A 96 6.62 -12.89 -6.22
N THR A 97 5.85 -12.14 -7.01
CA THR A 97 5.66 -12.40 -8.45
C THR A 97 6.98 -12.23 -9.21
N ARG A 98 7.76 -11.20 -8.87
CA ARG A 98 9.10 -10.98 -9.43
C ARG A 98 10.05 -12.14 -9.11
N LEU A 99 10.06 -12.61 -7.86
CA LEU A 99 10.86 -13.75 -7.43
C LEU A 99 10.47 -15.05 -8.16
N GLN A 100 9.17 -15.31 -8.34
CA GLN A 100 8.69 -16.47 -9.07
C GLN A 100 9.08 -16.44 -10.56
N ARG A 101 9.06 -15.26 -11.20
CA ARG A 101 9.53 -15.09 -12.58
C ARG A 101 11.03 -15.32 -12.69
N MET A 102 11.81 -14.74 -11.78
CA MET A 102 13.26 -14.95 -11.72
C MET A 102 13.61 -16.42 -11.52
N ARG A 103 12.93 -17.12 -10.61
CA ARG A 103 13.11 -18.57 -10.39
C ARG A 103 12.82 -19.39 -11.65
N ARG A 104 11.78 -19.04 -12.42
CA ARG A 104 11.46 -19.70 -13.69
C ARG A 104 12.54 -19.45 -14.74
N PHE A 105 13.00 -18.22 -14.87
CA PHE A 105 14.07 -17.86 -15.81
C PHE A 105 15.40 -18.57 -15.48
N VAL A 106 15.80 -18.61 -14.21
CA VAL A 106 17.03 -19.33 -13.80
C VAL A 106 16.93 -20.83 -14.10
N ARG A 107 15.72 -21.42 -13.98
CA ARG A 107 15.51 -22.83 -14.36
C ARG A 107 15.66 -23.05 -15.85
N SER A 108 15.13 -22.16 -16.70
CA SER A 108 15.23 -22.30 -18.16
C SER A 108 16.63 -22.06 -18.74
N LEU A 109 17.58 -21.55 -17.94
CA LEU A 109 18.98 -21.43 -18.34
C LEU A 109 19.81 -22.68 -18.04
N ARG A 110 19.21 -23.66 -17.35
CA ARG A 110 19.85 -24.91 -16.95
C ARG A 110 19.50 -26.07 -17.90
N ASP A 111 18.54 -25.84 -18.78
CA ASP A 111 18.12 -26.70 -19.90
C ASP A 111 18.78 -26.19 -21.20
#